data_AF-A0A916LV17-F1
#
_entry.id   AF-A0A916LV17-F1
#
_cell.length_a   1.000
_cell.length_b   1.000
_cell.length_c   1.000
_cell.angle_alpha   90.00
_cell.angle_beta   90.00
_cell.angle_gamma   90.00
#
_symmetry.space_group_name_H-M   'P 1'
#
loop_
_entity.id
_entity.type
_entity.pdbx_description
1 polymer ?
#
loop_
_entity_poly.entity_id
_entity_poly.type
_entity_poly.pdbx_seq_one_letter_code
_entity_poly.pdbx_strand_id
1 'polypeptide(L)' 'MAFQGVDFFQLDGLLTEDERAVRDLVRDFVDNEVLPIIEDCAYEGRFPAELVPKMAAMNLFGPTIPDYGLP' A
#
# COMPACT_ATOMS: atom_id res chain seq x y z
N MET A 1 -8.45 15.45 -3.69
CA MET A 1 -8.79 14.44 -4.72
C MET A 1 -7.60 13.53 -4.80
N ALA A 2 -7.76 12.22 -4.59
CA ALA A 2 -6.66 11.27 -4.72
C ALA A 2 -6.06 11.34 -6.13
N PHE A 3 -4.74 11.18 -6.26
CA PHE A 3 -4.09 11.20 -7.56
C PHE A 3 -4.44 9.94 -8.34
N GLN A 4 -5.10 10.11 -9.49
CA GLN A 4 -5.35 9.02 -10.42
C GLN A 4 -4.37 9.08 -11.58
N GLY A 5 -3.49 8.08 -11.63
CA GLY A 5 -2.53 7.93 -12.71
C GLY A 5 -3.21 7.62 -14.04
N VAL A 6 -2.51 7.95 -15.13
CA VAL A 6 -2.89 7.58 -16.50
C VAL A 6 -2.43 6.17 -16.82
N ASP A 7 -3.31 5.33 -17.36
CA ASP A 7 -3.00 3.95 -17.78
C ASP A 7 -2.98 3.82 -19.31
N PHE A 8 -1.93 4.34 -19.94
CA PHE A 8 -1.80 4.36 -21.40
C PHE A 8 -1.63 2.96 -22.03
N PHE A 9 -1.17 1.98 -21.25
CA PHE A 9 -0.89 0.62 -21.74
C PHE A 9 -1.87 -0.43 -21.22
N GLN A 10 -2.97 -0.01 -20.57
CA GLN A 10 -3.99 -0.91 -20.04
C GLN A 10 -3.41 -1.96 -19.09
N LEU A 11 -2.46 -1.57 -18.24
CA LEU A 11 -1.81 -2.46 -17.27
C LEU A 11 -2.83 -3.03 -16.28
N ASP A 12 -3.89 -2.28 -15.96
CA ASP A 12 -4.98 -2.75 -15.10
C ASP A 12 -5.68 -4.00 -15.64
N GLY A 13 -5.72 -4.14 -16.97
CA GLY A 13 -6.28 -5.31 -17.64
C GLY A 13 -5.41 -6.56 -17.56
N LEU A 14 -4.13 -6.43 -17.17
CA LEU A 14 -3.20 -7.55 -16.99
C LEU A 14 -3.32 -8.20 -15.61
N LEU A 15 -3.97 -7.52 -14.66
CA LEU A 15 -4.16 -8.00 -13.30
C LEU A 15 -5.43 -8.85 -13.18
N THR A 16 -5.43 -9.79 -12.25
CA THR A 16 -6.65 -10.46 -11.79
C THR A 16 -7.51 -9.51 -10.95
N GLU A 17 -8.76 -9.93 -10.66
CA GLU A 17 -9.64 -9.17 -9.76
C GLU A 17 -9.04 -9.03 -8.36
N ASP A 18 -8.47 -10.11 -7.82
CA ASP A 18 -7.85 -10.13 -6.49
C ASP A 18 -6.62 -9.21 -6.44
N GLU A 19 -5.76 -9.25 -7.46
CA GLU A 19 -4.59 -8.36 -7.54
C GLU A 19 -4.99 -6.87 -7.62
N ARG A 20 -6.04 -6.55 -8.38
CA ARG A 20 -6.58 -5.18 -8.41
C ARG A 20 -7.15 -4.78 -7.06
N ALA A 21 -7.87 -5.66 -6.39
CA ALA A 21 -8.42 -5.39 -5.07
C ALA A 21 -7.32 -5.11 -4.03
N VAL A 22 -6.24 -5.91 -4.03
CA VAL A 22 -5.07 -5.68 -3.16
C VAL A 22 -4.40 -4.34 -3.49
N ARG A 23 -4.20 -4.03 -4.77
CA ARG A 23 -3.63 -2.75 -5.20
C ARG A 23 -4.47 -1.55 -4.72
N ASP A 24 -5.79 -1.62 -4.89
CA ASP A 24 -6.70 -0.54 -4.52
C ASP A 24 -6.74 -0.33 -3.00
N LEU A 25 -6.78 -1.43 -2.24
CA LEU A 25 -6.66 -1.41 -0.78
C LEU A 25 -5.37 -0.72 -0.31
N VAL A 26 -4.22 -1.04 -0.94
CA VAL A 26 -2.93 -0.43 -0.61
C VAL A 26 -2.90 1.04 -1.02
N ARG A 27 -3.50 1.42 -2.15
CA ARG A 27 -3.60 2.81 -2.60
C ARG A 27 -4.37 3.65 -1.59
N ASP A 28 -5.54 3.17 -1.15
CA ASP A 28 -6.35 3.85 -0.15
C ASP A 28 -5.59 4.02 1.18
N PHE A 29 -4.82 3.02 1.59
CA PHE A 29 -3.96 3.13 2.77
C PHE A 29 -2.88 4.21 2.59
N VAL A 30 -2.21 4.25 1.44
CA VAL A 30 -1.20 5.27 1.15
C VAL A 30 -1.81 6.67 1.18
N ASP A 31 -2.93 6.86 0.51
CA ASP A 31 -3.60 8.16 0.40
C ASP A 31 -4.09 8.68 1.76
N ASN A 32 -4.62 7.80 2.61
CA ASN A 32 -5.24 8.20 3.87
C ASN A 32 -4.29 8.18 5.08
N GLU A 33 -3.27 7.33 5.09
CA GLU A 33 -2.42 7.09 6.27
C GLU A 33 -0.97 7.52 6.05
N VAL A 34 -0.45 7.41 4.83
CA VAL A 34 0.97 7.69 4.54
C VAL A 34 1.17 9.12 4.08
N LEU A 35 0.45 9.56 3.04
CA LEU A 35 0.57 10.91 2.50
C LEU A 35 0.45 12.03 3.54
N PRO A 36 -0.46 11.96 4.54
CA PRO A 36 -0.59 13.03 5.52
C PRO A 36 0.62 13.26 6.42
N ILE A 37 1.51 12.27 6.57
CA ILE A 37 2.64 12.33 7.52
C ILE A 37 4.01 12.26 6.86
N ILE A 38 4.09 11.85 5.59
CA ILE A 38 5.36 11.48 4.96
C ILE A 38 6.31 12.66 4.75
N GLU A 39 5.78 13.86 4.47
CA GLU A 39 6.59 15.07 4.28
C GLU A 39 7.31 15.47 5.57
N ASP A 40 6.59 15.51 6.70
CA ASP A 40 7.16 15.81 8.01
C ASP A 40 8.19 14.75 8.42
N CYS A 41 7.87 13.46 8.23
CA CYS A 41 8.81 12.38 8.50
C CYS A 41 10.11 12.53 7.71
N ALA A 42 10.01 12.88 6.43
CA ALA A 42 11.16 13.07 5.56
C ALA A 42 12.00 14.28 6.00
N TYR A 43 11.35 15.39 6.36
CA TYR A 43 12.04 16.59 6.83
C TYR A 43 12.78 16.37 8.16
N GLU A 44 12.17 15.61 9.06
CA GLU A 44 12.72 15.31 10.40
C GLU A 44 13.73 14.14 10.39
N GLY A 45 13.82 13.37 9.31
CA GLY A 45 14.58 12.12 9.28
C GLY A 45 13.99 11.05 10.20
N ARG A 46 12.67 11.09 10.43
CA ARG A 46 11.95 10.21 11.34
C ARG A 46 11.37 9.01 10.60
N PHE A 47 11.50 7.81 11.18
CA PHE A 47 10.80 6.63 10.70
C PHE A 47 9.35 6.59 11.22
N PRO A 48 8.33 6.43 10.35
CA PRO A 48 6.92 6.38 10.76
C PRO A 48 6.54 4.99 11.30
N ALA A 49 7.03 4.64 12.50
CA ALA A 49 6.78 3.36 13.14
C ALA A 49 5.28 3.08 13.37
N GLU A 50 4.46 4.13 13.46
CA GLU A 50 3.00 4.06 13.59
C GLU A 50 2.30 3.39 12.40
N LEU A 51 2.93 3.35 11.22
CA LEU A 51 2.37 2.70 10.03
C LEU A 51 2.57 1.18 10.03
N VAL A 52 3.62 0.69 10.68
CA VAL A 52 3.97 -0.74 10.71
C VAL A 52 2.81 -1.63 11.22
N PRO A 53 2.19 -1.36 12.39
CA PRO A 53 1.08 -2.18 12.86
C PRO A 53 -0.15 -2.12 11.94
N LYS A 54 -0.38 -1.00 11.24
CA LYS A 54 -1.48 -0.87 10.27
C LYS A 54 -1.23 -1.75 9.04
N MET A 55 -0.01 -1.72 8.52
CA MET A 55 0.41 -2.60 7.41
C MET A 55 0.34 -4.09 7.79
N ALA A 56 0.67 -4.44 9.04
CA ALA A 56 0.53 -5.79 9.55
C ALA A 56 -0.94 -6.24 9.60
N ALA A 57 -1.84 -5.39 10.08
CA ALA A 57 -3.28 -5.68 10.11
C ALA A 57 -3.89 -5.86 8.70
N MET A 58 -3.26 -5.26 7.69
CA MET A 58 -3.59 -5.41 6.27
C MET A 58 -2.91 -6.61 5.60
N ASN A 59 -2.16 -7.44 6.33
CA ASN A 59 -1.47 -8.61 5.79
C ASN A 59 -0.46 -8.28 4.66
N LEU A 60 0.20 -7.12 4.75
CA LEU A 60 1.16 -6.67 3.71
C LEU A 60 2.57 -7.27 3.87
N PHE A 61 2.84 -8.01 4.94
CA PHE A 61 4.16 -8.59 5.21
C PHE A 61 4.21 -10.07 4.82
N GLY A 62 5.09 -10.40 3.89
CA GLY A 62 5.28 -11.76 3.39
C GLY A 62 4.13 -12.36 2.56
N PRO A 63 3.37 -11.61 1.73
CA PRO A 63 2.18 -12.11 1.02
C PRO A 63 2.46 -13.16 -0.06
N THR A 64 3.72 -13.49 -0.30
CA THR A 64 4.14 -14.50 -1.29
C THR A 64 4.79 -15.72 -0.62
N ILE A 65 4.82 -15.78 0.71
CA ILE A 65 5.48 -16.83 1.48
C ILE A 65 4.40 -17.78 2.02
N PRO A 66 4.39 -19.06 1.61
CA PRO A 66 3.34 -20.00 2.01
C PRO A 66 3.48 -20.55 3.44
N ASP A 67 4.62 -20.32 4.09
CA ASP A 67 4.93 -20.80 5.43
C ASP A 67 4.53 -19.78 6.52
N TYR A 68 4.66 -20.16 7.79
CA TYR A 68 4.52 -19.28 8.97
C TYR A 68 3.11 -18.70 9.23
N GLY A 69 2.07 -19.21 8.57
CA GLY A 69 0.70 -18.70 8.75
C GLY A 69 0.51 -17.30 8.18
N LEU A 70 1.33 -16.94 7.20
CA LEU A 70 1.22 -15.72 6.41
C LEU A 70 0.07 -15.86 5.40
N PRO A 71 -0.50 -14.72 4.95
CA PRO A 71 -1.61 -14.68 3.99
C PRO A 71 -1.33 -15.43 2.68
#